data_AF-A0A0K3CEH8-F1
#
_entry.id   AF-A0A0K3CEH8-F1
#
_cell.length_a   1.000
_cell.length_b   1.000
_cell.length_c   1.000
_cell.angle_alpha   90.00
_cell.angle_beta   90.00
_cell.angle_gamma   90.00
#
_symmetry.space_group_name_H-M   'P 1'
#
loop_
_entity.id
_entity.type
_entity.pdbx_description
1 polymer ?
#
loop_
_entity_poly.entity_id
_entity_poly.type
_entity_poly.pdbx_seq_one_letter_code
_entity_poly.pdbx_strand_id
1 'polypeptide(L)'
;VNVIPVIGKADSLTPSELHDFKRRVMEDIEYYSIPIYNFPYDAEEDDEDTIQENSELRALMPFAIVGSEEEVEVNGQPVRARRYPWGIVEVDNPQHSDFQRLRTALLQTHLHDVKEITVRRGDFRQESLVGDSMGGGYGAGQDASVNPEDLATQSVRIKEEQLKREEDKLRELELRTQRELAERRQELLAKEELLRSLEARLADAQHSNSSTPLPPSQPQSPIPQQGQPHPVLTPHGGAPTNGLQ
;
A
#
# COMPACT_ATOMS: atom_id res chain seq x y z
N VAL A 1 -12.83 11.85 11.91
CA VAL A 1 -14.12 11.63 11.24
C VAL A 1 -13.80 11.12 9.86
N ASN A 2 -14.36 9.95 9.52
CA ASN A 2 -14.22 9.34 8.21
C ASN A 2 -15.34 9.88 7.32
N VAL A 3 -14.98 10.37 6.14
CA VAL A 3 -15.93 10.97 5.20
C VAL A 3 -16.04 10.05 3.99
N ILE A 4 -17.25 9.58 3.69
CA ILE A 4 -17.54 8.78 2.50
C ILE A 4 -18.49 9.60 1.62
N PRO A 5 -18.04 10.10 0.46
CA PRO A 5 -18.88 10.84 -0.47
C PRO A 5 -19.94 9.92 -1.11
N VAL A 6 -21.17 10.43 -1.15
CA VAL A 6 -22.34 9.73 -1.66
C VAL A 6 -23.18 10.70 -2.49
N ILE A 7 -23.60 10.26 -3.67
CA ILE A 7 -24.59 10.92 -4.51
C ILE A 7 -25.96 10.35 -4.13
N GLY A 8 -26.75 11.14 -3.42
CA GLY A 8 -28.14 10.79 -3.09
C GLY A 8 -29.08 11.00 -4.28
N LYS A 9 -30.20 10.25 -4.29
CA LYS A 9 -31.22 10.32 -5.35
C LYS A 9 -30.61 10.14 -6.76
N ALA A 10 -29.73 9.15 -6.90
CA ALA A 10 -29.08 8.85 -8.17
C ALA A 10 -30.08 8.55 -9.31
N ASP A 11 -31.30 8.13 -8.97
CA ASP A 11 -32.41 7.91 -9.89
C ASP A 11 -32.93 9.18 -10.58
N SER A 12 -32.48 10.36 -10.15
CA SER A 12 -32.76 11.64 -10.82
C SER A 12 -31.80 11.97 -11.96
N LEU A 13 -30.70 11.23 -12.10
CA LEU A 13 -29.67 11.44 -13.12
C LEU A 13 -29.69 10.30 -14.13
N THR A 14 -29.45 10.60 -15.40
CA THR A 14 -29.18 9.57 -16.41
C THR A 14 -27.79 8.95 -16.17
N PRO A 15 -27.51 7.73 -16.67
CA PRO A 15 -26.20 7.09 -16.48
C PRO A 15 -25.01 7.93 -16.99
N SER A 16 -25.19 8.68 -18.08
CA SER A 16 -24.17 9.60 -18.61
C SER A 16 -23.95 10.81 -17.70
N GLU A 17 -25.03 11.41 -17.21
CA GLU A 17 -24.93 12.55 -16.28
C GLU A 17 -24.33 12.13 -14.95
N LEU A 18 -24.69 10.94 -14.46
CA LEU A 18 -24.14 10.37 -13.25
C LEU A 18 -22.64 10.15 -13.39
N HIS A 19 -22.17 9.62 -14.52
CA HIS A 19 -20.74 9.45 -14.78
C HIS A 19 -19.98 10.79 -14.79
N ASP A 20 -20.51 11.79 -15.49
CA ASP A 20 -19.91 13.14 -15.51
C ASP A 20 -19.94 13.81 -14.13
N PHE A 21 -21.01 13.59 -13.36
CA PHE A 21 -21.15 14.11 -12.01
C PHE A 21 -20.16 13.45 -11.04
N LYS A 22 -20.01 12.11 -11.09
CA LYS A 22 -19.00 11.38 -10.32
C LYS A 22 -17.59 11.94 -10.59
N ARG A 23 -17.25 12.14 -11.88
CA ARG A 23 -15.95 12.70 -12.27
C ARG A 23 -15.70 14.09 -11.68
N ARG A 24 -16.65 15.03 -11.84
CA ARG A 24 -16.52 16.40 -11.31
C ARG A 24 -16.40 16.43 -9.78
N VAL A 25 -17.18 15.61 -9.08
CA VAL A 25 -17.12 15.53 -7.61
C VAL A 25 -15.74 15.02 -7.16
N MET A 26 -15.17 14.03 -7.84
CA MET A 26 -13.82 13.54 -7.51
C MET A 26 -12.74 14.58 -7.82
N GLU A 27 -12.84 15.29 -8.94
CA GLU A 27 -11.94 16.40 -9.29
C GLU A 27 -11.98 17.51 -8.22
N ASP A 28 -13.17 17.87 -7.74
CA ASP A 28 -13.34 18.85 -6.66
C ASP A 28 -12.74 18.35 -5.34
N ILE A 29 -12.96 17.09 -4.98
CA ILE A 29 -12.40 16.48 -3.76
C ILE A 29 -10.87 16.54 -3.78
N GLU A 30 -10.25 16.24 -4.93
CA GLU A 30 -8.81 16.31 -5.12
C GLU A 30 -8.30 17.76 -5.07
N TYR A 31 -8.97 18.67 -5.79
CA TYR A 31 -8.60 20.09 -5.85
C TYR A 31 -8.63 20.76 -4.47
N TYR A 32 -9.67 20.50 -3.67
CA TYR A 32 -9.79 21.01 -2.30
C TYR A 32 -9.04 20.16 -1.26
N SER A 33 -8.39 19.07 -1.69
CA SER A 33 -7.68 18.12 -0.82
C SER A 33 -8.54 17.66 0.37
N ILE A 34 -9.79 17.30 0.10
CA ILE A 34 -10.74 16.86 1.12
C ILE A 34 -10.38 15.42 1.52
N PRO A 35 -10.05 15.16 2.80
CA PRO A 35 -9.71 13.82 3.25
C PRO A 35 -10.97 12.95 3.28
N ILE A 36 -11.08 12.03 2.32
CA ILE A 36 -12.12 11.00 2.26
C ILE A 36 -11.56 9.63 2.61
N TYR A 37 -12.43 8.73 3.07
CA TYR A 37 -12.09 7.34 3.29
C TYR A 37 -11.90 6.65 1.93
N ASN A 38 -10.74 6.01 1.73
CA ASN A 38 -10.34 5.44 0.45
C ASN A 38 -10.09 3.92 0.51
N PHE A 39 -10.81 3.19 1.38
CA PHE A 39 -10.77 1.71 1.47
C PHE A 39 -9.34 1.15 1.33
N PRO A 40 -8.43 1.40 2.30
CA PRO A 40 -7.02 0.99 2.21
C PRO A 40 -6.92 -0.53 2.01
N TYR A 41 -5.92 -0.96 1.24
CA TYR A 41 -5.54 -2.36 1.07
C TYR A 41 -4.03 -2.42 0.87
N ASP A 42 -3.41 -3.52 1.28
CA ASP A 42 -2.01 -3.83 1.08
C ASP A 42 -1.87 -4.95 0.04
N ALA A 43 -1.21 -4.65 -1.08
CA ALA A 43 -1.05 -5.62 -2.17
C ALA A 43 -0.10 -6.77 -1.84
N GLU A 44 0.71 -6.65 -0.78
CA GLU A 44 1.66 -7.67 -0.34
C GLU A 44 1.13 -8.50 0.85
N GLU A 45 0.26 -7.92 1.68
CA GLU A 45 -0.28 -8.57 2.89
C GLU A 45 -1.71 -9.10 2.74
N ASP A 46 -2.58 -8.42 1.98
CA ASP A 46 -3.98 -8.81 1.82
C ASP A 46 -4.16 -9.91 0.77
N ASP A 47 -5.21 -10.73 0.94
CA ASP A 47 -5.60 -11.72 -0.06
C ASP A 47 -6.20 -11.08 -1.33
N GLU A 48 -6.14 -11.82 -2.44
CA GLU A 48 -6.58 -11.34 -3.76
C GLU A 48 -8.07 -10.93 -3.78
N ASP A 49 -8.92 -11.64 -3.02
CA ASP A 49 -10.34 -11.34 -2.91
C ASP A 49 -10.56 -9.99 -2.22
N THR A 50 -9.85 -9.72 -1.12
CA THR A 50 -9.90 -8.43 -0.40
C THR A 50 -9.38 -7.28 -1.24
N ILE A 51 -8.27 -7.47 -1.96
CA ILE A 51 -7.72 -6.45 -2.86
C ILE A 51 -8.73 -6.09 -3.96
N GLN A 52 -9.34 -7.12 -4.57
CA GLN A 52 -10.32 -6.94 -5.63
C GLN A 52 -11.57 -6.21 -5.12
N GLU A 53 -12.11 -6.62 -3.96
CA GLU A 53 -13.27 -5.94 -3.36
C GLU A 53 -12.98 -4.47 -3.06
N ASN A 54 -11.83 -4.18 -2.43
CA ASN A 54 -11.46 -2.81 -2.09
C ASN A 54 -11.21 -1.95 -3.33
N SER A 55 -10.63 -2.52 -4.39
CA SER A 55 -10.47 -1.86 -5.68
C SER A 55 -11.82 -1.51 -6.32
N GLU A 56 -12.78 -2.44 -6.31
CA GLU A 56 -14.14 -2.20 -6.80
C GLU A 56 -14.84 -1.09 -6.00
N LEU A 57 -14.73 -1.11 -4.67
CA LEU A 57 -15.32 -0.08 -3.81
C LEU A 57 -14.74 1.31 -4.09
N ARG A 58 -13.42 1.41 -4.32
CA ARG A 58 -12.79 2.67 -4.72
C ARG A 58 -13.29 3.16 -6.08
N ALA A 59 -13.45 2.26 -7.05
CA ALA A 59 -13.93 2.61 -8.38
C ALA A 59 -15.39 3.10 -8.40
N LEU A 60 -16.20 2.71 -7.41
CA LEU A 60 -17.59 3.14 -7.28
C LEU A 60 -17.76 4.55 -6.69
N MET A 61 -16.68 5.12 -6.12
CA MET A 61 -16.72 6.40 -5.44
C MET A 61 -16.86 7.58 -6.42
N PRO A 62 -17.71 8.57 -6.11
CA PRO A 62 -18.66 8.61 -4.99
C PRO A 62 -19.87 7.66 -5.25
N PHE A 63 -20.34 6.98 -4.19
CA PHE A 63 -21.41 5.98 -4.31
C PHE A 63 -22.72 6.62 -4.77
N ALA A 64 -23.36 6.05 -5.78
CA ALA A 64 -24.64 6.53 -6.29
C ALA A 64 -25.78 5.72 -5.67
N ILE A 65 -26.51 6.32 -4.73
CA ILE A 65 -27.55 5.62 -3.97
C ILE A 65 -28.95 6.14 -4.23
N VAL A 66 -29.89 5.21 -4.18
CA VAL A 66 -31.32 5.48 -4.15
C VAL A 66 -31.86 4.93 -2.83
N GLY A 67 -32.61 5.75 -2.08
CA GLY A 67 -33.26 5.33 -0.84
C GLY A 67 -34.77 5.24 -1.00
N SER A 68 -35.38 4.21 -0.43
CA SER A 68 -36.84 4.06 -0.32
C SER A 68 -37.19 3.34 0.98
N GLU A 69 -38.28 3.77 1.62
CA GLU A 69 -38.92 3.04 2.72
C GLU A 69 -40.10 2.17 2.23
N GLU A 70 -40.54 2.37 0.98
CA GLU A 70 -41.66 1.64 0.40
C GLU A 70 -41.23 0.26 -0.14
N GLU A 71 -42.00 -0.76 0.20
CA GLU A 71 -41.87 -2.11 -0.36
C GLU A 71 -42.88 -2.33 -1.49
N VAL A 72 -42.40 -2.86 -2.60
CA VAL A 72 -43.19 -3.19 -3.77
C VAL A 72 -42.97 -4.65 -4.12
N GLU A 73 -44.05 -5.36 -4.45
CA GLU A 73 -43.94 -6.72 -4.95
C GLU A 73 -43.44 -6.71 -6.40
N VAL A 74 -42.23 -7.25 -6.60
CA VAL A 74 -41.61 -7.45 -7.93
C VAL A 74 -41.29 -8.94 -8.04
N ASN A 75 -41.80 -9.59 -9.09
CA ASN A 75 -41.63 -11.04 -9.30
C ASN A 75 -42.07 -11.91 -8.11
N GLY A 76 -43.11 -11.50 -7.37
CA GLY A 76 -43.62 -12.25 -6.22
C GLY A 76 -42.75 -12.16 -4.97
N GLN A 77 -41.79 -11.24 -4.92
CA GLN A 77 -40.97 -10.95 -3.73
C GLN A 77 -41.15 -9.48 -3.31
N PRO A 78 -41.28 -9.20 -2.01
CA PRO A 78 -41.27 -7.83 -1.52
C PRO A 78 -39.85 -7.27 -1.64
N VAL A 79 -39.69 -6.20 -2.43
CA VAL A 79 -38.42 -5.50 -2.59
C VAL A 79 -38.60 -4.02 -2.30
N ARG A 80 -37.59 -3.40 -1.68
CA ARG A 80 -37.59 -1.96 -1.43
C ARG A 80 -37.35 -1.23 -2.74
N ALA A 81 -38.29 -0.39 -3.15
CA ALA A 81 -38.23 0.24 -4.46
C ALA A 81 -38.93 1.60 -4.46
N ARG A 82 -38.60 2.43 -5.46
CA ARG A 82 -39.32 3.67 -5.76
C ARG A 82 -40.17 3.46 -7.00
N ARG A 83 -41.47 3.72 -6.89
CA ARG A 83 -42.41 3.59 -8.01
C ARG A 83 -42.57 4.92 -8.74
N TYR A 84 -42.38 4.89 -10.04
CA TYR A 84 -42.64 5.99 -10.96
C TYR A 84 -43.69 5.58 -12.01
N PRO A 85 -44.36 6.55 -12.67
CA PRO A 85 -45.28 6.23 -13.77
C PRO A 85 -44.62 5.47 -14.93
N TRP A 86 -43.31 5.63 -15.11
CA TRP A 86 -42.52 5.01 -16.18
C TRP A 86 -41.79 3.73 -15.77
N GLY A 87 -41.81 3.34 -14.49
CA GLY A 87 -41.09 2.16 -14.04
C GLY A 87 -40.87 2.09 -12.54
N ILE A 88 -40.17 1.05 -12.10
CA ILE A 88 -39.84 0.80 -10.70
C ILE A 88 -38.32 0.76 -10.56
N VAL A 89 -37.79 1.53 -9.61
CA VAL A 89 -36.36 1.55 -9.29
C VAL A 89 -36.14 0.76 -8.02
N GLU A 90 -35.63 -0.45 -8.16
CA GLU A 90 -35.23 -1.31 -7.05
C GLU A 90 -33.98 -0.76 -6.34
N VAL A 91 -34.05 -0.58 -5.02
CA VAL A 91 -32.97 -0.01 -4.20
C VAL A 91 -31.82 -1.00 -3.99
N ASP A 92 -32.15 -2.28 -3.86
CA ASP A 92 -31.18 -3.36 -3.62
C ASP A 92 -30.59 -3.94 -4.92
N ASN A 93 -30.97 -3.41 -6.09
CA ASN A 93 -30.45 -3.87 -7.38
C ASN A 93 -29.17 -3.11 -7.76
N PRO A 94 -28.01 -3.78 -7.97
CA PRO A 94 -26.74 -3.13 -8.28
C PRO A 94 -26.71 -2.42 -9.63
N GLN A 95 -27.65 -2.70 -10.54
CA GLN A 95 -27.79 -1.97 -11.80
C GLN A 95 -28.43 -0.58 -11.61
N HIS A 96 -29.17 -0.38 -10.51
CA HIS A 96 -29.90 0.85 -10.23
C HIS A 96 -29.28 1.69 -9.10
N SER A 97 -28.58 1.04 -8.17
CA SER A 97 -28.09 1.68 -6.95
C SER A 97 -26.88 0.94 -6.39
N ASP A 98 -25.86 1.70 -5.96
CA ASP A 98 -24.68 1.19 -5.27
C ASP A 98 -24.97 0.90 -3.78
N PHE A 99 -26.23 1.03 -3.33
CA PHE A 99 -26.64 0.91 -1.93
C PHE A 99 -26.23 -0.43 -1.29
N GLN A 100 -26.41 -1.54 -2.00
CA GLN A 100 -26.05 -2.86 -1.47
C GLN A 100 -24.54 -2.94 -1.19
N ARG A 101 -23.70 -2.46 -2.13
CA ARG A 101 -22.24 -2.44 -1.99
C ARG A 101 -21.82 -1.55 -0.83
N LEU A 102 -22.38 -0.34 -0.73
CA LEU A 102 -22.12 0.58 0.38
C LEU A 102 -22.51 -0.02 1.74
N ARG A 103 -23.66 -0.69 1.83
CA ARG A 103 -24.13 -1.34 3.06
C ARG A 103 -23.18 -2.45 3.50
N THR A 104 -22.77 -3.33 2.58
CA THR A 104 -21.83 -4.42 2.86
C THR A 104 -20.48 -3.87 3.30
N ALA A 105 -19.95 -2.88 2.58
CA ALA A 105 -18.69 -2.24 2.92
C ALA A 105 -18.70 -1.60 4.32
N LEU A 106 -19.79 -0.91 4.69
CA LEU A 106 -19.90 -0.22 5.98
C LEU A 106 -20.19 -1.14 7.16
N LEU A 107 -21.02 -2.17 6.97
CA LEU A 107 -21.56 -2.98 8.08
C LEU A 107 -20.85 -4.32 8.26
N GLN A 108 -20.23 -4.86 7.21
CA GLN A 108 -19.64 -6.20 7.23
C GLN A 108 -18.12 -6.12 7.24
N THR A 109 -17.51 -5.46 6.25
CA THR A 109 -16.06 -5.53 6.04
C THR A 109 -15.30 -4.42 6.78
N HIS A 110 -15.65 -3.14 6.58
CA HIS A 110 -14.83 -2.02 7.07
C HIS A 110 -15.33 -1.36 8.36
N LEU A 111 -16.32 -1.96 9.05
CA LEU A 111 -16.83 -1.39 10.30
C LEU A 111 -15.73 -1.24 11.36
N HIS A 112 -14.81 -2.20 11.40
CA HIS A 112 -13.68 -2.19 12.32
C HIS A 112 -12.70 -1.05 11.99
N ASP A 113 -12.26 -0.94 10.74
CA ASP A 113 -11.33 0.08 10.27
C ASP A 113 -11.90 1.50 10.45
N VAL A 114 -13.18 1.68 10.09
CA VAL A 114 -13.89 2.95 10.27
C VAL A 114 -13.96 3.33 11.75
N LYS A 115 -14.12 2.36 12.65
CA LYS A 115 -14.10 2.59 14.10
C LYS A 115 -12.69 2.91 14.60
N GLU A 116 -11.68 2.18 14.17
CA GLU A 116 -10.30 2.34 14.63
C GLU A 116 -9.69 3.70 14.21
N ILE A 117 -9.93 4.13 12.97
CA ILE A 117 -9.50 5.45 12.48
C ILE A 117 -10.20 6.58 13.25
N THR A 118 -11.42 6.34 13.76
CA THR A 118 -12.14 7.30 14.60
C THR A 118 -11.55 7.40 16.02
N VAL A 119 -11.06 6.29 16.58
CA VAL A 119 -10.41 6.26 17.91
C VAL A 119 -9.11 7.06 17.92
N ARG A 120 -8.25 6.90 16.90
CA ARG A 120 -6.97 7.64 16.80
C ARG A 120 -7.14 9.17 16.79
N ARG A 121 -8.28 9.68 16.31
CA ARG A 121 -8.61 11.12 16.35
C ARG A 121 -9.33 11.54 17.64
N GLY A 122 -9.84 10.60 18.42
CA GLY A 122 -10.42 10.82 19.75
C GLY A 122 -9.39 11.21 20.81
N ASP A 123 -8.14 10.76 20.66
CA ASP A 123 -7.04 11.10 21.57
C ASP A 123 -6.74 12.61 21.59
N PHE A 124 -7.00 13.32 20.48
CA PHE A 124 -6.93 14.78 20.44
C PHE A 124 -7.94 15.48 21.36
N ARG A 125 -9.06 14.82 21.71
CA ARG A 125 -10.03 15.36 22.67
C ARG A 125 -9.54 15.22 24.10
N GLN A 126 -8.71 14.22 24.38
CA GLN A 126 -8.08 14.03 25.68
C GLN A 126 -6.95 15.05 25.87
N GLU A 127 -6.16 15.32 24.83
CA GLU A 127 -5.16 16.40 24.84
C GLU A 127 -5.78 17.79 25.03
N SER A 128 -6.91 18.08 24.35
CA SER A 128 -7.63 19.34 24.56
C SER A 128 -8.28 19.45 25.96
N LEU A 129 -8.70 18.34 26.59
CA LEU A 129 -9.21 18.36 27.96
C LEU A 129 -8.08 18.53 28.99
N VAL A 130 -6.87 18.01 28.72
CA VAL A 130 -5.68 18.28 29.54
C VAL A 130 -5.23 19.74 29.36
N GLY A 131 -5.42 20.33 28.17
CA GLY A 131 -5.18 21.75 27.90
C GLY A 131 -6.23 22.71 28.49
N ASP A 132 -7.49 22.31 28.55
CA ASP A 132 -8.60 23.14 29.08
C ASP A 132 -8.77 22.99 30.62
N SER A 133 -8.15 21.98 31.23
CA SER A 133 -8.02 21.86 32.69
C SER A 133 -7.11 22.94 33.33
N MET A 134 -6.48 23.81 32.52
CA MET A 134 -5.78 25.01 32.99
C MET A 134 -6.61 26.31 32.83
N GLY A 135 -7.85 26.23 32.35
CA GLY A 135 -8.65 27.37 31.91
C GLY A 135 -9.95 27.61 32.69
N GLY A 136 -9.92 27.69 34.02
CA GLY A 136 -10.94 28.41 34.79
C GLY A 136 -12.21 27.63 35.16
N GLY A 137 -12.28 27.22 36.42
CA GLY A 137 -13.50 26.73 37.08
C GLY A 137 -13.47 26.99 38.58
N TYR A 138 -13.71 28.24 38.97
CA TYR A 138 -14.03 28.58 40.36
C TYR A 138 -15.47 28.12 40.66
N GLY A 139 -15.63 27.14 41.57
CA GLY A 139 -16.96 26.65 41.92
C GLY A 139 -17.00 25.58 43.01
N ALA A 140 -16.77 26.00 44.25
CA ALA A 140 -17.31 25.46 45.50
C ALA A 140 -16.86 24.07 46.02
N GLY A 141 -15.93 24.11 46.99
CA GLY A 141 -16.22 23.60 48.34
C GLY A 141 -15.60 22.27 48.77
N GLN A 142 -14.36 22.28 49.26
CA GLN A 142 -13.98 21.84 50.61
C GLN A 142 -12.47 21.97 50.86
N ASP A 143 -12.14 22.86 51.79
CA ASP A 143 -11.13 22.73 52.85
C ASP A 143 -9.80 22.01 52.53
N ALA A 144 -8.78 22.79 52.18
CA ALA A 144 -7.43 22.64 52.73
C ALA A 144 -6.54 23.78 52.20
N SER A 145 -5.91 24.50 53.13
CA SER A 145 -4.92 25.54 52.84
C SER A 145 -3.72 24.97 52.07
N VAL A 146 -3.58 25.32 50.79
CA VAL A 146 -2.32 25.13 50.06
C VAL A 146 -2.02 26.39 49.25
N ASN A 147 -0.83 26.94 49.48
CA ASN A 147 -0.38 28.22 48.95
C ASN A 147 -0.10 28.09 47.41
N PRO A 148 -0.65 28.97 46.55
CA PRO A 148 -0.60 28.82 45.08
C PRO A 148 0.79 28.90 44.43
N GLU A 149 1.84 29.32 45.16
CA GLU A 149 3.23 29.33 44.68
C GLU A 149 3.89 27.94 44.64
N ASP A 150 3.50 27.03 45.54
CA ASP A 150 4.12 25.69 45.64
C ASP A 150 3.66 24.74 44.51
N LEU A 151 2.40 24.86 44.08
CA LEU A 151 1.86 24.03 42.99
C LEU A 151 2.51 24.35 41.63
N ALA A 152 2.75 25.64 41.37
CA ALA A 152 3.43 26.10 40.16
C ALA A 152 4.88 25.60 40.13
N THR A 153 5.59 25.71 41.26
CA THR A 153 6.98 25.25 41.38
C THR A 153 7.10 23.73 41.23
N GLN A 154 6.16 22.97 41.77
CA GLN A 154 6.13 21.51 41.63
C GLN A 154 5.80 21.07 40.19
N SER A 155 4.90 21.77 39.51
CA SER A 155 4.56 21.49 38.11
C SER A 155 5.73 21.74 37.14
N VAL A 156 6.53 22.77 37.39
CA VAL A 156 7.73 23.08 36.59
C VAL A 156 8.81 22.02 36.79
N ARG A 157 9.08 21.59 38.03
CA ARG A 157 10.05 20.53 38.31
C ARG A 157 9.70 19.20 37.64
N ILE A 158 8.42 18.82 37.66
CA ILE A 158 7.95 17.58 37.03
C ILE A 158 8.13 17.66 35.50
N LYS A 159 7.81 18.80 34.88
CA LYS A 159 8.02 19.01 33.44
C LYS A 159 9.50 18.99 33.06
N GLU A 160 10.35 19.62 33.86
CA GLU A 160 11.80 19.67 33.63
C GLU A 160 12.45 18.27 33.74
N GLU A 161 12.01 17.45 34.70
CA GLU A 161 12.47 16.06 34.81
C GLU A 161 11.99 15.17 33.66
N GLN A 162 10.78 15.39 33.14
CA GLN A 162 10.28 14.67 31.97
C GLN A 162 11.07 15.04 30.71
N LEU A 163 11.26 16.35 30.48
CA LEU A 163 12.01 16.85 29.34
C LEU A 163 13.44 16.32 29.33
N LYS A 164 14.11 16.31 30.50
CA LYS A 164 15.46 15.79 30.63
C LYS A 164 15.56 14.29 30.32
N ARG A 165 14.57 13.49 30.73
CA ARG A 165 14.51 12.06 30.38
C ARG A 165 14.30 11.83 28.89
N GLU A 166 13.52 12.69 28.22
CA GLU A 166 13.33 12.60 26.78
C GLU A 166 14.59 13.02 26.01
N GLU A 167 15.26 14.09 26.44
CA GLU A 167 16.54 14.52 25.86
C GLU A 167 17.63 13.44 25.99
N ASP A 168 17.74 12.79 27.16
CA ASP A 168 18.70 11.70 27.36
C ASP A 168 18.40 10.50 26.45
N LYS A 169 17.12 10.13 26.28
CA LYS A 169 16.70 9.06 25.35
C LYS A 169 16.98 9.41 23.90
N LEU A 170 16.71 10.67 23.51
CA LEU A 170 16.95 11.13 22.16
C LEU A 170 18.45 11.10 21.82
N ARG A 171 19.28 11.53 22.77
CA ARG A 171 20.74 11.49 22.63
C ARG A 171 21.29 10.07 22.58
N GLU A 172 20.72 9.15 23.36
CA GLU A 172 21.09 7.73 23.29
C GLU A 172 20.74 7.13 21.93
N LEU A 173 19.55 7.43 21.39
CA LEU A 173 19.12 6.98 20.08
C LEU A 173 20.04 7.53 18.98
N GLU A 174 20.35 8.83 19.02
CA GLU A 174 21.25 9.49 18.06
C GLU A 174 22.65 8.88 18.07
N LEU A 175 23.20 8.60 19.26
CA LEU A 175 24.51 7.96 19.38
C LEU A 175 24.48 6.54 18.82
N ARG A 176 23.37 5.81 19.01
CA ARG A 176 23.20 4.45 18.47
C ARG A 176 23.14 4.47 16.94
N THR A 177 22.35 5.36 16.34
CA THR A 177 22.30 5.51 14.88
C THR A 177 23.63 5.99 14.31
N GLN A 178 24.33 6.90 14.99
CA GLN A 178 25.65 7.36 14.55
C GLN A 178 26.69 6.23 14.53
N ARG A 179 26.68 5.36 15.55
CA ARG A 179 27.55 4.17 15.58
C ARG A 179 27.18 3.19 14.48
N GLU A 180 25.91 2.89 14.30
CA GLU A 180 25.45 1.96 13.26
C GLU A 180 25.81 2.47 11.85
N LEU A 181 25.64 3.77 11.60
CA LEU A 181 26.07 4.41 10.35
C LEU A 181 27.58 4.34 10.15
N ALA A 182 28.37 4.55 11.21
CA ALA A 182 29.84 4.47 11.13
C ALA A 182 30.31 3.03 10.83
N GLU A 183 29.73 2.04 11.49
CA GLU A 183 30.02 0.62 11.24
C GLU A 183 29.66 0.22 9.81
N ARG A 184 28.45 0.56 9.35
CA ARG A 184 28.01 0.32 7.97
C ARG A 184 28.92 0.98 6.95
N ARG A 185 29.38 2.19 7.22
CA ARG A 185 30.32 2.90 6.35
C ARG A 185 31.68 2.20 6.30
N GLN A 186 32.20 1.73 7.43
CA GLN A 186 33.47 1.01 7.48
C GLN A 186 33.37 -0.33 6.76
N GLU A 187 32.26 -1.05 6.93
CA GLU A 187 31.99 -2.29 6.22
C GLU A 187 31.94 -2.09 4.70
N LEU A 188 31.27 -1.03 4.24
CA LEU A 188 31.21 -0.67 2.82
C LEU A 188 32.61 -0.35 2.26
N LEU A 189 33.42 0.41 2.99
CA LEU A 189 34.80 0.71 2.58
C LEU A 189 35.67 -0.55 2.49
N ALA A 190 35.55 -1.48 3.44
CA ALA A 190 36.27 -2.75 3.39
C ALA A 190 35.82 -3.63 2.21
N LYS A 191 34.50 -3.64 1.92
CA LYS A 191 33.95 -4.33 0.75
C LYS A 191 34.46 -3.71 -0.55
N GLU A 192 34.51 -2.38 -0.65
CA GLU A 192 35.04 -1.65 -1.81
C GLU A 192 36.52 -1.98 -2.05
N GLU A 193 37.34 -1.99 -1.00
CA GLU A 193 38.76 -2.34 -1.11
C GLU A 193 38.96 -3.80 -1.55
N LEU A 194 38.17 -4.74 -1.00
CA LEU A 194 38.19 -6.14 -1.41
C LEU A 194 37.82 -6.29 -2.89
N LEU A 195 36.72 -5.66 -3.32
CA LEU A 195 36.27 -5.63 -4.72
C LEU A 195 37.39 -5.10 -5.63
N ARG A 196 38.01 -3.99 -5.26
CA ARG A 196 39.13 -3.40 -6.01
C ARG A 196 40.32 -4.35 -6.12
N SER A 197 40.63 -5.10 -5.05
CA SER A 197 41.72 -6.09 -5.07
C SER A 197 41.41 -7.28 -5.99
N LEU A 198 40.15 -7.71 -6.03
CA LEU A 198 39.68 -8.79 -6.90
C LEU A 198 39.65 -8.34 -8.37
N GLU A 199 39.18 -7.13 -8.64
CA GLU A 199 39.22 -6.52 -9.97
C GLU A 199 40.66 -6.39 -10.49
N ALA A 200 41.60 -5.94 -9.66
CA ALA A 200 43.02 -5.87 -10.05
C ALA A 200 43.61 -7.26 -10.38
N ARG A 201 43.32 -8.28 -9.57
CA ARG A 201 43.75 -9.67 -9.86
C ARG A 201 43.14 -10.22 -11.14
N LEU A 202 41.87 -9.90 -11.41
CA LEU A 202 41.21 -10.30 -12.65
C LEU A 202 41.82 -9.58 -13.86
N ALA A 203 42.13 -8.28 -13.73
CA ALA A 203 42.82 -7.54 -14.77
C ALA A 203 44.22 -8.12 -15.06
N ASP A 204 45.03 -8.43 -14.04
CA ASP A 204 46.35 -9.04 -14.21
C ASP A 204 46.26 -10.44 -14.85
N ALA A 205 45.26 -11.24 -14.43
CA ALA A 205 45.01 -12.55 -15.03
C ALA A 205 44.62 -12.43 -16.53
N GLN A 206 43.83 -11.41 -16.89
CA GLN A 206 43.50 -11.14 -18.29
C GLN A 206 44.69 -10.65 -19.11
N HIS A 207 45.58 -9.83 -18.53
CA HIS A 207 46.81 -9.40 -19.21
C HIS A 207 47.78 -10.58 -19.43
N SER A 208 47.92 -11.49 -18.46
CA SER A 208 48.79 -12.67 -18.58
C SER A 208 48.33 -13.68 -19.65
N ASN A 209 47.01 -13.71 -19.95
CA ASN A 209 46.43 -14.61 -20.96
C ASN A 209 46.59 -14.09 -22.40
N SER A 210 47.09 -12.86 -22.59
CA SER A 210 47.36 -12.26 -23.91
C SER A 210 48.78 -12.52 -24.45
N SER A 211 49.65 -13.16 -23.67
CA SER A 211 51.08 -13.39 -23.99
C SER A 211 51.46 -14.82 -24.40
N THR A 212 50.50 -15.66 -24.79
CA THR A 212 50.79 -17.00 -25.34
C THR A 212 50.74 -16.98 -26.86
N PRO A 213 51.85 -17.14 -27.61
CA PRO A 213 51.79 -17.16 -29.06
C PRO A 213 51.19 -18.49 -29.56
N LEU A 214 50.26 -18.41 -30.51
CA LEU A 214 49.72 -19.57 -31.22
C LEU A 214 50.84 -20.36 -31.95
N PRO A 215 50.77 -21.70 -32.00
CA PRO A 215 51.73 -22.49 -32.76
C PRO A 215 51.50 -22.36 -34.28
N PRO A 216 52.55 -22.30 -35.12
CA PRO A 216 52.40 -22.17 -36.56
C PRO A 216 52.03 -23.51 -37.23
N SER A 217 51.22 -23.41 -38.28
CA SER A 217 50.80 -24.48 -39.17
C SER A 217 51.95 -25.06 -40.02
N GLN A 218 51.84 -26.35 -40.35
CA GLN A 218 52.83 -27.31 -40.90
C GLN A 218 53.56 -26.95 -42.22
N PRO A 219 54.55 -27.77 -42.63
CA PRO A 219 54.50 -28.37 -43.97
C PRO A 219 54.81 -29.89 -44.04
N GLN A 220 54.18 -30.56 -45.02
CA GLN A 220 54.20 -32.00 -45.33
C GLN A 220 55.50 -32.53 -45.98
N SER A 221 55.73 -33.87 -45.96
CA SER A 221 56.15 -34.77 -47.08
C SER A 221 56.39 -36.23 -46.57
N PRO A 222 56.59 -37.29 -47.42
CA PRO A 222 55.58 -38.10 -48.12
C PRO A 222 55.61 -39.63 -47.76
N ILE A 223 54.65 -40.40 -48.31
CA ILE A 223 54.27 -41.81 -48.05
C ILE A 223 55.23 -42.84 -48.72
N PRO A 224 55.28 -44.14 -48.29
CA PRO A 224 54.69 -45.19 -49.13
C PRO A 224 54.03 -46.40 -48.41
N GLN A 225 52.86 -46.79 -48.95
CA GLN A 225 52.21 -48.12 -49.15
C GLN A 225 52.36 -49.29 -48.15
N GLN A 226 51.24 -49.91 -47.74
CA GLN A 226 50.59 -51.06 -48.41
C GLN A 226 49.36 -51.56 -47.62
N GLY A 227 48.33 -52.04 -48.34
CA GLY A 227 47.40 -53.08 -47.85
C GLY A 227 45.97 -52.67 -47.50
N GLN A 228 45.09 -52.59 -48.50
CA GLN A 228 43.68 -53.01 -48.38
C GLN A 228 43.59 -54.56 -48.53
N PRO A 229 42.45 -55.26 -48.32
CA PRO A 229 41.04 -54.81 -48.26
C PRO A 229 40.24 -55.42 -47.06
N HIS A 230 39.03 -54.96 -46.67
CA HIS A 230 37.74 -55.35 -47.27
C HIS A 230 36.55 -54.61 -46.61
N PRO A 231 35.34 -54.63 -47.23
CA PRO A 231 34.25 -53.67 -46.99
C PRO A 231 32.97 -54.29 -46.37
N VAL A 232 32.15 -53.47 -45.69
CA VAL A 232 30.68 -53.65 -45.52
C VAL A 232 30.08 -52.24 -45.30
N LEU A 233 29.40 -51.65 -46.30
CA LEU A 233 27.94 -51.64 -46.54
C LEU A 233 27.10 -50.94 -45.44
N THR A 234 26.57 -49.77 -45.82
CA THR A 234 25.48 -48.92 -45.29
C THR A 234 24.12 -49.66 -45.21
N PRO A 235 22.91 -49.06 -44.94
CA PRO A 235 22.48 -47.68 -44.63
C PRO A 235 21.34 -47.57 -43.55
N HIS A 236 20.70 -46.39 -43.48
CA HIS A 236 19.36 -46.03 -42.97
C HIS A 236 19.26 -45.48 -41.55
N GLY A 237 18.53 -44.39 -41.24
CA GLY A 237 17.63 -43.48 -41.97
C GLY A 237 17.38 -42.28 -41.03
N GLY A 238 17.21 -41.03 -41.48
CA GLY A 238 15.94 -40.45 -41.96
C GLY A 238 14.85 -40.52 -40.87
N ALA A 239 14.21 -39.47 -40.37
CA ALA A 239 14.12 -38.04 -40.69
C ALA A 239 13.43 -37.34 -39.48
N PRO A 240 13.43 -35.99 -39.39
CA PRO A 240 12.61 -35.24 -38.47
C PRO A 240 11.23 -34.92 -39.09
N THR A 241 10.16 -34.88 -38.28
CA THR A 241 8.86 -34.38 -38.73
C THR A 241 8.47 -33.13 -37.95
N ASN A 242 8.36 -32.05 -38.71
CA ASN A 242 7.65 -30.82 -38.38
C ASN A 242 6.17 -31.07 -38.09
N GLY A 243 5.64 -30.32 -37.13
CA GLY A 243 4.63 -29.29 -37.43
C GLY A 243 3.15 -29.66 -37.30
N LEU A 244 2.38 -28.56 -37.23
CA LEU A 244 0.92 -28.41 -37.20
C LEU A 244 0.31 -28.53 -35.81
N GLN A 245 -0.66 -27.73 -35.42
CA GLN A 245 -1.32 -26.52 -35.94
C GLN A 245 -2.24 -26.08 -34.81
#